data_AF-A0A1Y4GSZ2-F1
#
_entry.id   AF-A0A1Y4GSZ2-F1
#
_cell.length_a   1.000
_cell.length_b   1.000
_cell.length_c   1.000
_cell.angle_alpha   90.00
_cell.angle_beta   90.00
_cell.angle_gamma   90.00
#
_symmetry.space_group_name_H-M   'P 1'
#
loop_
_entity.id
_entity.type
_entity.pdbx_description
1 polymer ?
#
loop_
_entity_poly.entity_id
_entity_poly.type
_entity_poly.pdbx_seq_one_letter_code
_entity_poly.pdbx_strand_id
1 'polypeptide(L)'
;MKKLLSTLLVWPIRFYKAAISPMLPPSCRYVPTCSQYAIDAIQIHGPFKGLWLATRRLLSCHPWGGSGYDPVPPKFPTDIHTHHDRYGAIISTTPEEFRPQPGKYYSVGLHPWSLSDTSKESIARLEAAVQHEQVVAVGETGLDKLKGGVNYEEQLIYFEKQIRLSEQWHKPLVIHAVKSYDDIIRIHKAKRPAQPWIIHGFRGKPETAAQLLREGLFLSFGEYYNHETLKSVPLDRLFLETDEGNMTIDKLYRKAAHIRNQSPRRLHKALAGNIARIFPLEQPARQSSQPENIMEYVRSTKGEQMP
;
A
#
# COMPACT_ATOMS: atom_id res chain seq x y z
N MET A 1 -21.96 -2.28 -7.27
CA MET A 1 -22.34 -1.05 -8.01
C MET A 1 -21.14 -0.21 -8.46
N LYS A 2 -20.32 0.35 -7.55
CA LYS A 2 -19.21 1.26 -7.96
C LYS A 2 -18.19 0.64 -8.92
N LYS A 3 -17.76 -0.61 -8.71
CA LYS A 3 -16.85 -1.32 -9.64
C LYS A 3 -17.48 -1.52 -11.03
N LEU A 4 -18.73 -2.00 -11.08
CA LEU A 4 -19.47 -2.20 -12.34
C LEU A 4 -19.59 -0.88 -13.11
N LEU A 5 -19.93 0.21 -12.41
CA LEU A 5 -20.02 1.54 -13.01
C LEU A 5 -18.66 2.04 -13.52
N SER A 6 -17.58 1.86 -12.75
CA SER A 6 -16.22 2.16 -13.21
C SER A 6 -15.86 1.37 -14.48
N THR A 7 -16.14 0.07 -14.53
CA THR A 7 -15.88 -0.76 -15.72
C THR A 7 -16.67 -0.26 -16.94
N LEU A 8 -17.96 0.04 -16.75
CA LEU A 8 -18.83 0.55 -17.81
C LEU A 8 -18.35 1.91 -18.34
N LEU A 9 -17.84 2.80 -17.47
CA LEU A 9 -17.28 4.09 -17.90
C LEU A 9 -15.91 3.95 -18.58
N VAL A 10 -15.08 3.00 -18.14
CA VAL A 10 -13.73 2.79 -18.68
C VAL A 10 -13.76 2.09 -20.03
N TRP A 11 -14.74 1.22 -20.28
CA TRP A 11 -14.80 0.41 -21.50
C TRP A 11 -14.84 1.23 -22.80
N PRO A 12 -15.69 2.27 -22.95
CA PRO A 12 -15.66 3.14 -24.13
C PRO A 12 -14.32 3.87 -24.30
N ILE A 13 -13.66 4.27 -23.21
CA ILE A 13 -12.37 4.97 -23.26
C ILE A 13 -11.28 4.01 -23.76
N ARG A 14 -11.32 2.75 -23.32
CA ARG A 14 -10.42 1.69 -23.82
C ARG A 14 -10.66 1.40 -25.29
N PHE A 15 -11.92 1.30 -25.71
CA PHE A 15 -12.27 1.14 -27.13
C PHE A 15 -11.75 2.31 -27.98
N TYR A 16 -11.97 3.55 -27.53
CA TYR A 16 -11.41 4.73 -28.19
C TYR A 16 -9.89 4.64 -28.32
N LYS A 17 -9.17 4.27 -27.25
CA LYS A 17 -7.71 4.12 -27.28
C LYS A 17 -7.24 3.03 -28.25
N ALA A 18 -7.98 1.93 -28.38
CA ALA A 18 -7.58 0.79 -29.21
C ALA A 18 -7.98 0.95 -30.69
N ALA A 19 -9.17 1.49 -30.98
CA ALA A 19 -9.74 1.51 -32.32
C ALA A 19 -9.66 2.87 -33.03
N ILE A 20 -9.64 3.98 -32.27
CA ILE A 20 -9.76 5.33 -32.86
C ILE A 20 -8.48 6.14 -32.67
N SER A 21 -7.90 6.14 -31.47
CA SER A 21 -6.70 6.91 -31.14
C SER A 21 -5.48 6.63 -32.05
N PRO A 22 -5.24 5.41 -32.57
CA PRO A 22 -4.12 5.17 -33.49
C PRO A 22 -4.26 5.87 -34.84
N MET A 23 -5.50 6.23 -35.24
CA MET A 23 -5.79 6.91 -36.51
C MET A 23 -5.68 8.44 -36.41
N LEU A 24 -5.44 8.98 -35.21
CA LEU A 24 -5.42 10.41 -34.93
C LEU A 24 -4.02 10.86 -34.54
N PRO A 25 -3.59 12.08 -34.92
CA PRO A 25 -2.33 12.62 -34.46
C PRO A 25 -2.33 12.83 -32.94
N PRO A 26 -1.17 12.67 -32.27
CA PRO A 26 -1.05 12.90 -30.83
C PRO A 26 -1.37 14.36 -30.50
N SER A 27 -2.51 14.58 -29.84
CA SER A 27 -3.03 15.93 -29.58
C SER A 27 -2.97 16.34 -28.10
N CYS A 28 -2.68 15.39 -27.20
CA CYS A 28 -2.62 15.68 -25.76
C CYS A 28 -1.35 16.45 -25.43
N ARG A 29 -1.49 17.59 -24.74
CA ARG A 29 -0.35 18.39 -24.23
C ARG A 29 0.27 17.85 -22.95
N TYR A 30 -0.31 16.77 -22.42
CA TYR A 30 0.00 16.23 -21.12
C TYR A 30 0.40 14.76 -21.19
N VAL A 31 1.22 14.33 -20.22
CA VAL A 31 1.62 12.94 -20.02
C VAL A 31 1.21 12.49 -18.61
N PRO A 32 0.48 11.36 -18.45
CA PRO A 32 -0.11 10.53 -19.50
C PRO A 32 -1.21 11.26 -20.29
N THR A 33 -1.60 10.70 -21.44
CA THR A 33 -2.65 11.27 -22.31
C THR A 33 -3.99 11.41 -21.58
N CYS A 34 -4.87 12.30 -22.04
CA CYS A 34 -6.17 12.53 -21.38
C CYS A 34 -7.01 11.26 -21.26
N SER A 35 -6.96 10.37 -22.25
CA SER A 35 -7.67 9.09 -22.22
C SER A 35 -7.07 8.12 -21.19
N GLN A 36 -5.74 8.03 -21.08
CA GLN A 36 -5.09 7.22 -20.04
C GLN A 36 -5.35 7.81 -18.65
N TYR A 37 -5.20 9.13 -18.48
CA TYR A 37 -5.52 9.84 -17.23
C TYR A 37 -6.97 9.58 -16.80
N ALA A 38 -7.93 9.60 -17.74
CA ALA A 38 -9.32 9.32 -17.43
C ALA A 38 -9.54 7.88 -16.92
N ILE A 39 -8.89 6.89 -17.54
CA ILE A 39 -8.92 5.50 -17.07
C ILE A 39 -8.34 5.41 -15.65
N ASP A 40 -7.15 5.97 -15.44
CA ASP A 40 -6.46 5.94 -14.15
C ASP A 40 -7.30 6.66 -13.08
N ALA A 41 -7.91 7.81 -13.41
CA ALA A 41 -8.70 8.59 -12.46
C ALA A 41 -9.93 7.82 -11.99
N ILE A 42 -10.62 7.14 -12.90
CA ILE A 42 -11.80 6.33 -12.59
C ILE A 42 -11.42 5.07 -11.81
N GLN A 43 -10.26 4.48 -12.11
CA GLN A 43 -9.75 3.31 -11.39
C GLN A 43 -9.28 3.67 -9.97
N ILE A 44 -8.56 4.77 -9.80
CA ILE A 44 -7.99 5.22 -8.52
C ILE A 44 -9.06 5.83 -7.61
N HIS A 45 -9.86 6.77 -8.13
CA HIS A 45 -10.80 7.58 -7.33
C HIS A 45 -12.26 7.14 -7.45
N GLY A 46 -12.57 6.16 -8.30
CA GLY A 46 -13.93 5.71 -8.58
C GLY A 46 -14.66 6.59 -9.62
N PRO A 47 -15.91 6.24 -9.98
CA PRO A 47 -16.58 6.80 -11.15
C PRO A 47 -16.83 8.32 -11.04
N PHE A 48 -17.32 8.79 -9.90
CA PHE A 48 -17.70 10.21 -9.75
C PHE A 48 -16.48 11.13 -9.65
N LYS A 49 -15.58 10.89 -8.69
CA LYS A 49 -14.38 11.73 -8.50
C LYS A 49 -13.39 11.55 -9.65
N GLY A 50 -13.28 10.34 -10.20
CA GLY A 50 -12.48 10.08 -11.38
C GLY A 50 -12.97 10.83 -12.61
N LEU A 51 -14.28 10.84 -12.87
CA LEU A 51 -14.87 11.63 -13.96
C LEU A 51 -14.65 13.13 -13.75
N TRP A 52 -14.84 13.64 -12.54
CA TRP A 52 -14.55 15.05 -12.23
C TRP A 52 -13.07 15.42 -12.52
N LEU A 53 -12.12 14.58 -12.10
CA LEU A 53 -10.69 14.78 -12.40
C LEU A 53 -10.41 14.71 -13.91
N ALA A 54 -11.01 13.75 -14.62
CA ALA A 54 -10.86 13.57 -16.07
C ALA A 54 -11.43 14.76 -16.85
N THR A 55 -12.62 15.25 -16.49
CA THR A 55 -13.23 16.42 -17.10
C THR A 55 -12.36 17.66 -16.87
N ARG A 56 -11.89 17.89 -15.63
CA ARG A 56 -10.98 19.01 -15.35
C ARG A 56 -9.71 18.93 -16.20
N ARG A 57 -9.16 17.73 -16.37
CA ARG A 57 -7.99 17.48 -17.21
C ARG A 57 -8.26 17.82 -18.68
N LEU A 58 -9.35 17.31 -19.24
CA LEU A 58 -9.76 17.58 -20.62
C LEU A 58 -9.95 19.08 -20.88
N LEU A 59 -10.65 19.77 -19.99
CA LEU A 59 -10.87 21.22 -20.09
C LEU A 59 -9.57 22.04 -20.00
N SER A 60 -8.51 21.50 -19.40
CA SER A 60 -7.19 22.14 -19.35
C SER A 60 -6.27 21.78 -20.52
N CYS A 61 -6.65 20.82 -21.38
CA CYS A 61 -5.81 20.28 -22.45
C CYS A 61 -6.08 20.98 -23.80
N HIS A 62 -5.85 22.29 -23.84
CA HIS A 62 -5.93 23.13 -25.04
C HIS A 62 -4.70 24.06 -25.11
N PRO A 63 -4.42 24.77 -26.22
CA PRO A 63 -3.20 25.58 -26.40
C PRO A 63 -2.97 26.70 -25.36
N TRP A 64 -4.03 27.23 -24.76
CA TRP A 64 -3.95 28.23 -23.67
C TRP A 64 -4.02 27.62 -22.27
N GLY A 65 -4.08 26.29 -22.18
CA GLY A 65 -4.01 25.54 -20.93
C GLY A 65 -2.58 25.14 -20.57
N GLY A 66 -2.45 24.22 -19.62
CA GLY A 66 -1.16 23.67 -19.22
C GLY A 66 -0.63 22.56 -20.14
N SER A 67 0.56 22.06 -19.82
CA SER A 67 1.22 20.95 -20.51
C SER A 67 2.22 20.24 -19.57
N GLY A 68 2.69 19.05 -19.94
CA GLY A 68 3.75 18.32 -19.23
C GLY A 68 3.28 17.09 -18.45
N TYR A 69 4.12 16.59 -17.53
CA TYR A 69 3.79 15.43 -16.70
C TYR A 69 2.84 15.81 -15.57
N ASP A 70 1.63 15.22 -15.56
CA ASP A 70 0.66 15.41 -14.49
C ASP A 70 -0.20 14.14 -14.36
N PRO A 71 0.30 13.11 -13.65
CA PRO A 71 -0.42 11.87 -13.40
C PRO A 71 -1.60 12.12 -12.44
N VAL A 72 -2.51 11.15 -12.39
CA VAL A 72 -3.63 11.19 -11.44
C VAL A 72 -3.07 11.23 -10.02
N PRO A 73 -3.54 12.14 -9.14
CA PRO A 73 -3.09 12.19 -7.76
C PRO A 73 -3.26 10.83 -7.06
N PRO A 74 -2.23 10.33 -6.37
CA PRO A 74 -2.32 9.04 -5.69
C PRO A 74 -3.40 9.09 -4.60
N LYS A 75 -3.97 7.93 -4.31
CA LYS A 75 -4.92 7.80 -3.22
C LYS A 75 -4.14 7.34 -1.98
N PHE A 76 -3.92 8.28 -1.06
CA PHE A 76 -3.26 7.99 0.22
C PHE A 76 -3.91 6.78 0.91
N PRO A 77 -3.10 5.86 1.46
CA PRO A 77 -3.61 4.67 2.09
C PRO A 77 -4.37 5.01 3.37
N THR A 78 -5.51 4.35 3.55
CA THR A 78 -6.28 4.34 4.82
C THR A 78 -6.34 2.96 5.47
N ASP A 79 -5.91 1.97 4.70
CA ASP A 79 -5.78 0.56 5.03
C ASP A 79 -4.29 0.22 4.94
N ILE A 80 -3.69 -0.18 6.05
CA ILE A 80 -2.24 -0.41 6.09
C ILE A 80 -1.83 -1.82 5.64
N HIS A 81 -2.79 -2.72 5.41
CA HIS A 81 -2.49 -4.11 5.14
C HIS A 81 -3.66 -4.83 4.46
N THR A 82 -3.45 -5.29 3.23
CA THR A 82 -4.41 -6.15 2.52
C THR A 82 -3.72 -7.01 1.47
N HIS A 83 -4.28 -8.19 1.23
CA HIS A 83 -3.88 -9.06 0.11
C HIS A 83 -4.72 -8.81 -1.15
N HIS A 84 -5.64 -7.84 -1.12
CA HIS A 84 -6.48 -7.48 -2.26
C HIS A 84 -5.90 -6.32 -3.06
N ASP A 85 -5.74 -6.49 -4.37
CA ASP A 85 -5.24 -5.44 -5.25
C ASP A 85 -6.22 -4.24 -5.35
N ARG A 86 -5.92 -3.14 -4.63
CA ARG A 86 -6.77 -1.95 -4.59
C ARG A 86 -6.03 -0.65 -4.24
N TYR A 87 -6.52 0.46 -4.77
CA TYR A 87 -6.03 1.81 -4.45
C TYR A 87 -6.50 2.31 -3.08
N GLY A 88 -5.62 3.07 -2.41
CA GLY A 88 -5.88 3.58 -1.06
C GLY A 88 -5.62 2.57 0.05
N ALA A 89 -4.78 1.57 -0.22
CA ALA A 89 -4.28 0.59 0.73
C ALA A 89 -2.77 0.37 0.51
N ILE A 90 -2.11 -0.20 1.52
CA ILE A 90 -0.78 -0.80 1.39
C ILE A 90 -1.00 -2.30 1.13
N ILE A 91 -0.57 -2.76 -0.04
CA ILE A 91 -0.79 -4.13 -0.52
C ILE A 91 0.36 -5.02 -0.06
N SER A 92 0.05 -6.06 0.71
CA SER A 92 1.03 -7.06 1.15
C SER A 92 1.31 -8.06 0.02
N THR A 93 2.58 -8.26 -0.32
CA THR A 93 2.98 -9.16 -1.39
C THR A 93 4.35 -9.81 -1.11
N THR A 94 4.62 -10.91 -1.78
CA THR A 94 5.93 -11.56 -1.76
C THR A 94 6.90 -10.87 -2.74
N PRO A 95 8.22 -11.04 -2.58
CA PRO A 95 9.18 -10.53 -3.55
C PRO A 95 8.96 -11.06 -4.97
N GLU A 96 8.48 -12.30 -5.10
CA GLU A 96 8.20 -12.97 -6.37
C GLU A 96 7.01 -12.34 -7.11
N GLU A 97 5.98 -11.94 -6.35
CA GLU A 97 4.73 -11.39 -6.87
C GLU A 97 4.76 -9.86 -7.02
N PHE A 98 5.75 -9.19 -6.43
CA PHE A 98 5.83 -7.74 -6.45
C PHE A 98 5.90 -7.20 -7.90
N ARG A 99 4.80 -6.55 -8.33
CA ARG A 99 4.68 -5.86 -9.61
C ARG A 99 4.12 -4.45 -9.35
N PRO A 100 4.98 -3.43 -9.21
CA PRO A 100 4.53 -2.08 -8.87
C PRO A 100 3.63 -1.51 -9.97
N GLN A 101 2.52 -0.91 -9.56
CA GLN A 101 1.59 -0.19 -10.45
C GLN A 101 1.45 1.26 -9.99
N PRO A 102 1.43 2.24 -10.91
CA PRO A 102 1.39 3.66 -10.55
C PRO A 102 0.29 4.01 -9.53
N GLY A 103 0.64 4.75 -8.48
CA GLY A 103 -0.29 5.22 -7.46
C GLY A 103 -0.74 4.19 -6.42
N LYS A 104 -0.14 2.99 -6.41
CA LYS A 104 -0.30 1.98 -5.35
C LYS A 104 0.88 1.99 -4.39
N TYR A 105 0.66 1.45 -3.20
CA TYR A 105 1.67 1.30 -2.15
C TYR A 105 1.73 -0.16 -1.73
N TYR A 106 2.92 -0.62 -1.36
CA TYR A 106 3.18 -2.02 -1.09
C TYR A 106 3.96 -2.21 0.21
N SER A 107 3.70 -3.32 0.88
CA SER A 107 4.65 -3.93 1.80
C SER A 107 5.15 -5.22 1.15
N VAL A 108 6.46 -5.44 1.15
CA VAL A 108 7.05 -6.66 0.59
C VAL A 108 7.78 -7.40 1.70
N GLY A 109 7.52 -8.70 1.83
CA GLY A 109 8.13 -9.52 2.87
C GLY A 109 8.03 -11.02 2.61
N LEU A 110 8.74 -11.79 3.43
CA LEU A 110 8.65 -13.25 3.48
C LEU A 110 7.86 -13.63 4.73
N HIS A 111 6.64 -14.12 4.50
CA HIS A 111 5.75 -14.59 5.56
C HIS A 111 6.25 -15.94 6.10
N PRO A 112 6.13 -16.23 7.42
CA PRO A 112 6.58 -17.51 7.99
C PRO A 112 5.98 -18.75 7.32
N TRP A 113 4.79 -18.65 6.74
CA TRP A 113 4.16 -19.77 6.02
C TRP A 113 4.71 -19.98 4.60
N SER A 114 5.30 -18.95 3.99
CA SER A 114 5.86 -19.06 2.63
C SER A 114 7.34 -19.44 2.62
N LEU A 115 7.98 -19.52 3.79
CA LEU A 115 9.38 -19.94 3.89
C LEU A 115 9.54 -21.41 3.46
N SER A 116 10.57 -21.67 2.68
CA SER A 116 11.02 -22.99 2.22
C SER A 116 12.53 -22.97 1.90
N ASP A 117 13.07 -24.06 1.35
CA ASP A 117 14.49 -24.17 0.97
C ASP A 117 14.95 -23.07 -0.01
N THR A 118 14.05 -22.52 -0.83
CA THR A 118 14.33 -21.45 -1.81
C THR A 118 14.33 -20.05 -1.21
N SER A 119 14.02 -19.89 0.08
CA SER A 119 13.90 -18.57 0.74
C SER A 119 15.20 -17.75 0.70
N LYS A 120 16.36 -18.40 0.49
CA LYS A 120 17.64 -17.72 0.26
C LYS A 120 17.65 -16.91 -1.03
N GLU A 121 16.93 -17.32 -2.07
CA GLU A 121 16.79 -16.53 -3.29
C GLU A 121 15.76 -15.41 -3.09
N SER A 122 14.67 -15.72 -2.38
CA SER A 122 13.61 -14.76 -2.10
C SER A 122 14.10 -13.59 -1.24
N ILE A 123 15.07 -13.78 -0.34
CA ILE A 123 15.65 -12.66 0.42
C ILE A 123 16.45 -11.69 -0.48
N ALA A 124 17.17 -12.19 -1.49
CA ALA A 124 17.89 -11.34 -2.43
C ALA A 124 16.91 -10.54 -3.30
N ARG A 125 15.78 -11.15 -3.70
CA ARG A 125 14.70 -10.43 -4.38
C ARG A 125 14.04 -9.40 -3.47
N LEU A 126 13.86 -9.72 -2.19
CA LEU A 126 13.32 -8.79 -1.20
C LEU A 126 14.23 -7.56 -1.07
N GLU A 127 15.54 -7.75 -0.96
CA GLU A 127 16.54 -6.69 -0.89
C GLU A 127 16.48 -5.72 -2.08
N ALA A 128 16.14 -6.22 -3.29
CA ALA A 128 15.92 -5.37 -4.46
C ALA A 128 14.55 -4.67 -4.40
N ALA A 129 13.49 -5.39 -4.01
CA ALA A 129 12.13 -4.86 -3.96
C ALA A 129 11.99 -3.73 -2.93
N VAL A 130 12.60 -3.86 -1.74
CA VAL A 130 12.50 -2.85 -0.67
C VAL A 130 13.14 -1.51 -1.02
N GLN A 131 13.91 -1.40 -2.11
CA GLN A 131 14.48 -0.12 -2.55
C GLN A 131 13.46 0.72 -3.34
N HIS A 132 12.42 0.08 -3.89
CA HIS A 132 11.46 0.73 -4.74
C HIS A 132 10.61 1.75 -3.96
N GLU A 133 10.36 2.93 -4.56
CA GLU A 133 9.64 4.06 -3.92
C GLU A 133 8.22 3.68 -3.47
N GLN A 134 7.56 2.80 -4.23
CA GLN A 134 6.21 2.33 -3.91
C GLN A 134 6.17 1.27 -2.80
N VAL A 135 7.31 0.71 -2.38
CA VAL A 135 7.41 -0.19 -1.23
C VAL A 135 7.62 0.67 0.00
N VAL A 136 6.61 0.76 0.85
CA VAL A 136 6.60 1.70 1.99
C VAL A 136 6.75 1.00 3.34
N ALA A 137 6.84 -0.33 3.34
CA ALA A 137 7.09 -1.13 4.53
C ALA A 137 7.77 -2.45 4.15
N VAL A 138 8.50 -3.02 5.11
CA VAL A 138 8.96 -4.41 5.03
C VAL A 138 7.93 -5.30 5.71
N GLY A 139 7.60 -6.41 5.09
CA GLY A 139 6.59 -7.35 5.55
C GLY A 139 5.47 -7.55 4.53
N GLU A 140 4.58 -8.50 4.72
CA GLU A 140 4.40 -9.23 5.97
C GLU A 140 5.53 -10.23 6.28
N THR A 141 6.02 -10.18 7.51
CA THR A 141 7.01 -11.10 8.07
C THR A 141 6.60 -11.45 9.49
N GLY A 142 7.32 -12.32 10.18
CA GLY A 142 7.13 -12.52 11.61
C GLY A 142 7.27 -13.96 12.02
N LEU A 143 6.52 -14.34 13.05
CA LEU A 143 6.69 -15.61 13.76
C LEU A 143 5.35 -16.26 14.05
N ASP A 144 5.23 -17.53 13.71
CA ASP A 144 4.04 -18.33 13.97
C ASP A 144 4.47 -19.68 14.56
N LYS A 145 4.13 -19.89 15.84
CA LYS A 145 4.46 -21.14 16.55
C LYS A 145 3.57 -22.32 16.17
N LEU A 146 2.46 -22.07 15.46
CA LEU A 146 1.48 -23.09 15.10
C LEU A 146 1.66 -23.54 13.65
N LYS A 147 2.13 -22.66 12.78
CA LYS A 147 2.27 -22.89 11.34
C LYS A 147 3.54 -22.25 10.81
N GLY A 148 4.17 -22.90 9.84
CA GLY A 148 5.31 -22.36 9.12
C GLY A 148 5.64 -23.28 7.97
N GLY A 149 6.24 -22.72 6.92
CA GLY A 149 6.82 -23.55 5.87
C GLY A 149 8.19 -24.13 6.28
N VAL A 150 8.78 -23.58 7.34
CA VAL A 150 10.02 -24.05 8.00
C VAL A 150 9.84 -24.10 9.52
N ASN A 151 10.82 -24.70 10.22
CA ASN A 151 10.85 -24.74 11.68
C ASN A 151 10.97 -23.34 12.31
N TYR A 152 10.69 -23.24 13.60
CA TYR A 152 10.59 -21.95 14.29
C TYR A 152 11.93 -21.20 14.36
N GLU A 153 13.03 -21.93 14.52
CA GLU A 153 14.40 -21.39 14.52
C GLU A 153 14.74 -20.74 13.17
N GLU A 154 14.31 -21.35 12.07
CA GLU A 154 14.49 -20.80 10.74
C GLU A 154 13.59 -19.59 10.49
N GLN A 155 12.34 -19.59 11.00
CA GLN A 155 11.50 -18.37 10.98
C GLN A 155 12.20 -17.20 11.68
N LEU A 156 12.85 -17.43 12.83
CA LEU A 156 13.62 -16.40 13.54
C LEU A 156 14.75 -15.82 12.67
N ILE A 157 15.47 -16.67 11.94
CA ILE A 157 16.54 -16.23 11.04
C ILE A 157 16.00 -15.28 9.96
N TYR A 158 14.90 -15.63 9.29
CA TYR A 158 14.31 -14.79 8.25
C TYR A 158 13.62 -13.54 8.80
N PHE A 159 13.04 -13.62 9.99
CA PHE A 159 12.51 -12.45 10.68
C PHE A 159 13.63 -11.46 11.01
N GLU A 160 14.78 -11.93 11.52
CA GLU A 160 15.94 -11.08 11.77
C GLU A 160 16.50 -10.42 10.51
N LYS A 161 16.55 -11.13 9.38
CA LYS A 161 16.97 -10.55 8.11
C LYS A 161 16.06 -9.39 7.70
N GLN A 162 14.74 -9.57 7.83
CA GLN A 162 13.77 -8.55 7.45
C GLN A 162 13.75 -7.36 8.42
N ILE A 163 14.04 -7.57 9.71
CA ILE A 163 14.31 -6.48 10.66
C ILE A 163 15.48 -5.62 10.17
N ARG A 164 16.59 -6.24 9.73
CA ARG A 164 17.75 -5.50 9.20
C ARG A 164 17.39 -4.68 7.96
N LEU A 165 16.59 -5.24 7.04
CA LEU A 165 16.13 -4.52 5.85
C LEU A 165 15.24 -3.33 6.20
N SER A 166 14.34 -3.49 7.18
CA SER A 166 13.52 -2.41 7.73
C SER A 166 14.38 -1.25 8.23
N GLU A 167 15.37 -1.54 9.08
CA GLU A 167 16.31 -0.53 9.59
C GLU A 167 17.15 0.13 8.49
N GLN A 168 17.75 -0.67 7.60
CA GLN A 168 18.62 -0.19 6.53
C GLN A 168 17.89 0.76 5.55
N TRP A 169 16.64 0.44 5.21
CA TRP A 169 15.84 1.20 4.25
C TRP A 169 14.88 2.19 4.90
N HIS A 170 14.97 2.37 6.22
CA HIS A 170 14.15 3.32 6.99
C HIS A 170 12.65 3.14 6.74
N LYS A 171 12.20 1.88 6.71
CA LYS A 171 10.81 1.49 6.44
C LYS A 171 10.25 0.76 7.65
N PRO A 172 8.99 1.01 8.06
CA PRO A 172 8.37 0.27 9.15
C PRO A 172 8.24 -1.23 8.84
N LEU A 173 8.12 -2.03 9.90
CA LEU A 173 7.99 -3.48 9.82
C LEU A 173 6.54 -3.91 10.13
N VAL A 174 5.91 -4.66 9.22
CA VAL A 174 4.57 -5.24 9.40
C VAL A 174 4.71 -6.71 9.79
N ILE A 175 4.18 -7.08 10.96
CA ILE A 175 4.54 -8.31 11.68
C ILE A 175 3.31 -9.20 11.94
N HIS A 176 3.32 -10.39 11.33
CA HIS A 176 2.50 -11.54 11.69
C HIS A 176 3.01 -12.18 12.98
N ALA A 177 2.12 -12.35 13.95
CA ALA A 177 2.50 -12.93 15.22
C ALA A 177 1.40 -13.83 15.77
N VAL A 178 1.63 -15.15 15.71
CA VAL A 178 0.74 -16.16 16.25
C VAL A 178 1.45 -16.92 17.37
N LYS A 179 0.93 -16.77 18.60
CA LYS A 179 1.50 -17.35 19.83
C LYS A 179 2.96 -16.97 20.08
N SER A 180 3.40 -15.84 19.53
CA SER A 180 4.79 -15.39 19.51
C SER A 180 5.00 -13.96 20.05
N TYR A 181 3.98 -13.32 20.64
CA TYR A 181 4.09 -11.94 21.13
C TYR A 181 5.23 -11.73 22.14
N ASP A 182 5.45 -12.69 23.04
CA ASP A 182 6.56 -12.61 24.01
C ASP A 182 7.93 -12.66 23.32
N ASP A 183 8.06 -13.46 22.25
CA ASP A 183 9.28 -13.52 21.44
C ASP A 183 9.49 -12.22 20.66
N ILE A 184 8.42 -11.66 20.07
CA ILE A 184 8.47 -10.35 19.41
C ILE A 184 8.92 -9.27 20.38
N ILE A 185 8.35 -9.23 21.60
CA ILE A 185 8.75 -8.28 22.65
C ILE A 185 10.22 -8.48 23.03
N ARG A 186 10.65 -9.73 23.25
CA ARG A 186 12.04 -10.04 23.60
C ARG A 186 13.01 -9.57 22.52
N ILE A 187 12.69 -9.83 21.25
CA ILE A 187 13.51 -9.42 20.11
C ILE A 187 13.50 -7.89 19.98
N HIS A 188 12.34 -7.24 20.09
CA HIS A 188 12.22 -5.78 20.04
C HIS A 188 13.11 -5.10 21.10
N LYS A 189 13.07 -5.60 22.35
CA LYS A 189 13.96 -5.13 23.43
C LYS A 189 15.43 -5.31 23.10
N ALA A 190 15.81 -6.47 22.55
CA ALA A 190 17.19 -6.78 22.23
C ALA A 190 17.73 -5.94 21.06
N LYS A 191 16.91 -5.71 20.03
CA LYS A 191 17.30 -4.98 18.82
C LYS A 191 17.20 -3.46 18.99
N ARG A 192 16.32 -2.96 19.87
CA ARG A 192 16.02 -1.53 20.08
C ARG A 192 15.82 -0.81 18.72
N PRO A 193 14.87 -1.26 17.90
CA PRO A 193 14.73 -0.78 16.52
C PRO A 193 14.42 0.72 16.49
N ALA A 194 14.96 1.42 15.49
CA ALA A 194 14.56 2.79 15.21
C ALA A 194 13.27 2.83 14.41
N GLN A 195 13.02 1.81 13.58
CA GLN A 195 11.83 1.75 12.74
C GLN A 195 10.60 1.28 13.51
N PRO A 196 9.41 1.83 13.20
CA PRO A 196 8.16 1.40 13.81
C PRO A 196 7.83 -0.07 13.50
N TRP A 197 7.49 -0.84 14.53
CA TRP A 197 7.00 -2.21 14.39
C TRP A 197 5.48 -2.23 14.58
N ILE A 198 4.77 -2.87 13.65
CA ILE A 198 3.32 -2.91 13.60
C ILE A 198 2.88 -4.38 13.65
N ILE A 199 2.15 -4.76 14.69
CA ILE A 199 1.47 -6.06 14.72
C ILE A 199 0.19 -5.92 13.89
N HIS A 200 0.13 -6.61 12.74
CA HIS A 200 -1.10 -6.67 11.94
C HIS A 200 -2.06 -7.72 12.51
N GLY A 201 -3.33 -7.62 12.13
CA GLY A 201 -4.36 -8.58 12.47
C GLY A 201 -4.56 -8.77 13.97
N PHE A 202 -4.30 -7.77 14.82
CA PHE A 202 -4.27 -7.97 16.28
C PHE A 202 -5.64 -8.35 16.84
N ARG A 203 -5.71 -9.52 17.50
CA ARG A 203 -6.94 -10.06 18.12
C ARG A 203 -6.83 -10.29 19.63
N GLY A 204 -5.71 -9.90 20.23
CA GLY A 204 -5.41 -10.16 21.64
C GLY A 204 -6.26 -9.36 22.63
N LYS A 205 -6.15 -9.71 23.92
CA LYS A 205 -6.81 -9.04 25.04
C LYS A 205 -6.13 -7.71 25.40
N PRO A 206 -6.77 -6.82 26.17
CA PRO A 206 -6.20 -5.54 26.57
C PRO A 206 -4.83 -5.66 27.27
N GLU A 207 -4.60 -6.71 28.05
CA GLU A 207 -3.35 -6.91 28.79
C GLU A 207 -2.17 -7.14 27.83
N THR A 208 -2.38 -7.98 26.81
CA THR A 208 -1.39 -8.25 25.76
C THR A 208 -1.14 -7.01 24.90
N ALA A 209 -2.20 -6.27 24.55
CA ALA A 209 -2.04 -5.00 23.83
C ALA A 209 -1.23 -4.00 24.66
N ALA A 210 -1.52 -3.87 25.95
CA ALA A 210 -0.77 -3.00 26.84
C ALA A 210 0.71 -3.38 26.95
N GLN A 211 1.05 -4.68 26.93
CA GLN A 211 2.44 -5.13 26.87
C GLN A 211 3.14 -4.68 25.58
N LEU A 212 2.54 -4.92 24.41
CA LEU A 212 3.12 -4.51 23.11
C LEU A 212 3.27 -2.99 23.00
N LEU A 213 2.25 -2.24 23.45
CA LEU A 213 2.26 -0.77 23.43
C LEU A 213 3.32 -0.17 24.36
N ARG A 214 3.57 -0.78 25.53
CA ARG A 214 4.63 -0.33 26.45
C ARG A 214 6.02 -0.44 25.83
N GLU A 215 6.22 -1.42 24.97
CA GLU A 215 7.46 -1.59 24.21
C GLU A 215 7.54 -0.67 22.99
N GLY A 216 6.49 0.12 22.71
CA GLY A 216 6.47 1.09 21.62
C GLY A 216 5.97 0.54 20.29
N LEU A 217 5.44 -0.69 20.24
CA LEU A 217 4.84 -1.25 19.04
C LEU A 217 3.49 -0.60 18.73
N PHE A 218 3.08 -0.70 17.47
CA PHE A 218 1.77 -0.29 16.96
C PHE A 218 0.88 -1.51 16.74
N LEU A 219 -0.43 -1.30 16.80
CA LEU A 219 -1.41 -2.36 16.63
C LEU A 219 -2.37 -2.00 15.50
N SER A 220 -2.52 -2.91 14.55
CA SER A 220 -3.51 -2.80 13.49
C SER A 220 -4.60 -3.85 13.65
N PHE A 221 -5.84 -3.44 13.40
CA PHE A 221 -7.04 -4.26 13.62
C PHE A 221 -7.78 -4.51 12.31
N GLY A 222 -8.05 -5.78 12.03
CA GLY A 222 -8.83 -6.24 10.88
C GLY A 222 -10.33 -6.32 11.16
N GLU A 223 -11.02 -7.28 10.53
CA GLU A 223 -12.46 -7.51 10.75
C GLU A 223 -12.75 -8.14 12.12
N TYR A 224 -11.86 -9.00 12.59
CA TYR A 224 -11.99 -9.73 13.84
C TYR A 224 -11.09 -9.11 14.90
N TYR A 225 -11.68 -8.36 15.82
CA TYR A 225 -10.97 -7.69 16.91
C TYR A 225 -11.69 -7.86 18.24
N ASN A 226 -10.93 -7.75 19.33
CA ASN A 226 -11.51 -7.63 20.67
C ASN A 226 -11.98 -6.18 20.89
N HIS A 227 -13.24 -6.00 21.27
CA HIS A 227 -13.86 -4.68 21.44
C HIS A 227 -13.19 -3.84 22.54
N GLU A 228 -12.90 -4.44 23.69
CA GLU A 228 -12.26 -3.76 24.82
C GLU A 228 -10.83 -3.36 24.48
N THR A 229 -10.11 -4.23 23.78
CA THR A 229 -8.77 -3.90 23.27
C THR A 229 -8.85 -2.73 22.29
N LEU A 230 -9.71 -2.81 21.28
CA LEU A 230 -9.83 -1.74 20.29
C LEU A 230 -10.20 -0.41 20.95
N LYS A 231 -10.93 -0.42 22.06
CA LYS A 231 -11.27 0.79 22.83
C LYS A 231 -10.11 1.33 23.66
N SER A 232 -9.28 0.46 24.23
CA SER A 232 -8.18 0.85 25.13
C SER A 232 -6.92 1.34 24.40
N VAL A 233 -6.69 0.91 23.15
CA VAL A 233 -5.49 1.31 22.40
C VAL A 233 -5.46 2.83 22.14
N PRO A 234 -4.34 3.54 22.40
CA PRO A 234 -4.19 4.95 22.08
C PRO A 234 -4.31 5.25 20.58
N LEU A 235 -4.94 6.38 20.23
CA LEU A 235 -5.18 6.74 18.82
C LEU A 235 -3.90 6.88 18.00
N ASP A 236 -2.81 7.32 18.60
CA ASP A 236 -1.49 7.53 17.98
C ASP A 236 -0.68 6.24 17.77
N ARG A 237 -1.20 5.10 18.25
CA ARG A 237 -0.62 3.75 18.15
C ARG A 237 -1.51 2.74 17.43
N LEU A 238 -2.67 3.19 16.94
CA LEU A 238 -3.70 2.37 16.30
C LEU A 238 -3.57 2.46 14.78
N PHE A 239 -3.89 1.36 14.10
CA PHE A 239 -4.21 1.30 12.67
C PHE A 239 -5.42 0.40 12.42
N LEU A 240 -5.96 0.46 11.20
CA LEU A 240 -7.03 -0.42 10.73
C LEU A 240 -6.63 -1.00 9.38
N GLU A 241 -7.09 -2.22 9.13
CA GLU A 241 -6.74 -2.96 7.92
C GLU A 241 -7.88 -3.87 7.46
N THR A 242 -7.79 -4.40 6.24
CA THR A 242 -8.76 -5.43 5.82
C THR A 242 -8.18 -6.81 5.62
N ASP A 243 -6.86 -6.96 5.48
CA ASP A 243 -6.25 -8.27 5.30
C ASP A 243 -6.91 -9.01 4.10
N GLU A 244 -7.23 -10.29 4.24
CA GLU A 244 -8.08 -11.12 3.35
C GLU A 244 -9.60 -10.98 3.62
N GLY A 245 -10.02 -10.12 4.54
CA GLY A 245 -11.41 -9.94 4.94
C GLY A 245 -12.31 -9.35 3.86
N ASN A 246 -13.61 -9.69 3.92
CA ASN A 246 -14.62 -9.19 2.98
C ASN A 246 -15.18 -7.81 3.38
N MET A 247 -14.99 -7.39 4.63
CA MET A 247 -15.44 -6.08 5.09
C MET A 247 -14.64 -4.95 4.43
N THR A 248 -15.34 -3.93 3.94
CA THR A 248 -14.68 -2.74 3.40
C THR A 248 -14.04 -1.91 4.51
N ILE A 249 -12.89 -1.29 4.21
CA ILE A 249 -12.19 -0.44 5.18
C ILE A 249 -13.08 0.66 5.76
N ASP A 250 -13.90 1.31 4.93
CA ASP A 250 -14.84 2.36 5.36
C ASP A 250 -15.91 1.85 6.34
N LYS A 251 -16.38 0.60 6.18
CA LYS A 251 -17.28 -0.03 7.15
C LYS A 251 -16.55 -0.35 8.46
N LEU A 252 -15.29 -0.79 8.39
CA LEU A 252 -14.45 -1.02 9.57
C LEU A 252 -14.21 0.27 10.36
N TYR A 253 -13.85 1.38 9.69
CA TYR A 253 -13.71 2.70 10.33
C TYR A 253 -14.99 3.14 11.04
N ARG A 254 -16.17 2.96 10.43
CA ARG A 254 -17.45 3.28 11.09
C ARG A 254 -17.69 2.45 12.35
N LYS A 255 -17.44 1.14 12.29
CA LYS A 255 -17.57 0.24 13.46
C LYS A 255 -16.58 0.62 14.57
N ALA A 256 -15.31 0.81 14.21
CA ALA A 256 -14.27 1.19 15.16
C ALA A 256 -14.57 2.55 15.81
N ALA A 257 -15.05 3.52 15.04
CA ALA A 257 -15.44 4.84 15.55
C ALA A 257 -16.59 4.74 16.56
N HIS A 258 -17.61 3.91 16.27
CA HIS A 258 -18.72 3.65 17.18
C HIS A 258 -18.23 3.06 18.50
N ILE A 259 -17.39 2.01 18.47
CA ILE A 259 -16.85 1.36 19.68
C ILE A 259 -16.01 2.31 20.52
N ARG A 260 -15.26 3.20 19.87
CA ARG A 260 -14.41 4.19 20.53
C ARG A 260 -15.15 5.46 20.96
N ASN A 261 -16.47 5.54 20.77
CA ASN A 261 -17.27 6.75 21.02
C ASN A 261 -16.70 7.99 20.31
N GLN A 262 -16.34 7.85 19.03
CA GLN A 262 -15.77 8.90 18.20
C GLN A 262 -16.53 9.05 16.88
N SER A 263 -16.44 10.23 16.26
CA SER A 263 -16.96 10.39 14.90
C SER A 263 -16.04 9.70 13.89
N PRO A 264 -16.59 9.07 12.83
CA PRO A 264 -15.77 8.44 11.78
C PRO A 264 -14.75 9.40 11.15
N ARG A 265 -15.12 10.69 10.99
CA ARG A 265 -14.23 11.72 10.46
C ARG A 265 -13.02 11.98 11.38
N ARG A 266 -13.22 12.04 12.70
CA ARG A 266 -12.13 12.22 13.67
C ARG A 266 -11.18 11.02 13.66
N LEU A 267 -11.74 9.81 13.65
CA LEU A 267 -10.97 8.58 13.57
C LEU A 267 -10.14 8.55 12.27
N HIS A 268 -10.77 8.76 11.11
CA HIS A 268 -10.08 8.86 9.83
C HIS A 268 -8.93 9.87 9.84
N LYS A 269 -9.14 11.08 10.37
CA LYS A 269 -8.10 12.11 10.44
C LYS A 269 -6.92 11.66 11.31
N ALA A 270 -7.19 11.05 12.47
CA ALA A 270 -6.15 10.58 13.37
C ALA A 270 -5.31 9.47 12.72
N LEU A 271 -5.95 8.45 12.13
CA LEU A 271 -5.24 7.35 11.50
C LEU A 271 -4.52 7.76 10.23
N ALA A 272 -5.09 8.66 9.42
CA ALA A 272 -4.37 9.25 8.30
C ALA A 272 -3.10 9.98 8.76
N GLY A 273 -3.15 10.68 9.91
CA GLY A 273 -1.98 11.30 10.53
C GLY A 273 -0.93 10.28 10.98
N ASN A 274 -1.34 9.16 11.56
CA ASN A 274 -0.40 8.07 11.89
C ASN A 274 0.25 7.50 10.64
N ILE A 275 -0.54 7.22 9.60
CA ILE A 275 -0.05 6.65 8.35
C ILE A 275 0.99 7.59 7.71
N ALA A 276 0.69 8.88 7.61
CA ALA A 276 1.61 9.88 7.07
C ALA A 276 2.90 10.06 7.89
N ARG A 277 2.86 9.77 9.20
CA ARG A 277 4.02 9.85 10.10
C ARG A 277 4.90 8.60 10.06
N ILE A 278 4.30 7.44 9.82
CA ILE A 278 4.97 6.14 9.99
C ILE A 278 5.47 5.56 8.67
N PHE A 279 4.73 5.77 7.58
CA PHE A 279 5.10 5.25 6.27
C PHE A 279 5.76 6.36 5.43
N PRO A 280 6.85 6.07 4.70
CA PRO A 280 7.48 7.01 3.78
C PRO A 280 6.62 7.14 2.52
N LEU A 281 5.51 7.88 2.65
CA LEU A 281 4.58 8.15 1.56
C LEU A 281 5.07 9.35 0.76
N GLU A 282 6.09 9.16 -0.05
CA GLU A 282 6.46 10.17 -1.04
C GLU A 282 5.35 10.28 -2.09
N GLN A 283 5.00 11.52 -2.45
CA GLN A 283 4.27 11.73 -3.69
C GLN A 283 5.27 11.51 -4.82
N PRO A 284 4.95 10.78 -5.90
CA PRO A 284 5.75 10.89 -7.10
C PRO A 284 5.83 12.37 -7.43
N ALA A 285 7.03 12.93 -7.38
CA ALA A 285 7.24 14.36 -7.52
C ALA A 285 6.44 14.83 -8.74
N ARG A 286 5.66 15.91 -8.60
CA ARG A 286 5.39 16.76 -9.78
C ARG A 286 6.77 17.19 -10.25
N GLN A 287 7.35 16.45 -11.20
CA GLN A 287 8.64 16.80 -11.78
C GLN A 287 8.48 18.14 -12.50
N SER A 288 8.62 19.22 -11.75
CA SER A 288 8.93 20.55 -12.24
C SER A 288 10.43 20.62 -12.50
N SER A 289 10.93 19.76 -13.40
CA SER A 289 12.24 19.84 -14.03
C SER A 289 12.41 18.57 -14.87
N GLN A 290 12.66 18.78 -16.17
CA GLN A 290 12.77 17.81 -17.25
C GLN A 290 13.45 16.48 -16.89
N PRO A 291 13.06 15.38 -17.55
CA PRO A 291 13.99 14.32 -17.91
C PRO A 291 14.17 14.28 -19.43
N GLU A 292 15.42 14.32 -19.88
CA GLU A 292 15.86 14.12 -21.27
C GLU A 292 15.47 12.75 -21.86
N ASN A 293 14.69 11.91 -21.16
CA ASN A 293 14.41 10.54 -21.57
C ASN A 293 12.93 10.13 -21.66
N ILE A 294 11.99 11.09 -21.67
CA ILE A 294 10.56 10.78 -21.94
C ILE A 294 10.38 10.27 -23.38
N MET A 295 11.20 10.73 -24.34
CA MET A 295 11.14 10.26 -25.72
C MET A 295 11.54 8.78 -25.86
N GLU A 296 12.42 8.28 -24.99
CA GLU A 296 12.86 6.88 -25.01
C GLU A 296 11.76 5.93 -24.51
N TYR A 297 11.00 6.34 -23.49
CA TYR A 297 9.81 5.63 -23.00
C TYR A 297 8.64 5.66 -24.00
N VAL A 298 8.45 6.76 -24.73
CA VAL A 298 7.44 6.85 -25.80
C VAL A 298 7.83 5.99 -27.01
N ARG A 299 9.13 5.86 -27.33
CA ARG A 299 9.63 4.99 -28.41
C ARG A 299 9.48 3.50 -28.09
N SER A 300 9.76 3.09 -26.85
CA SER A 300 9.66 1.66 -26.47
C SER A 300 8.22 1.14 -26.39
N THR A 301 7.24 2.03 -26.16
CA THR A 301 5.82 1.67 -26.04
C THR A 301 5.05 1.69 -27.37
N LYS A 302 5.65 2.19 -28.45
CA LYS A 302 4.99 2.32 -29.77
C LYS A 302 5.38 1.29 -30.83
N GLY A 303 6.36 0.41 -30.60
CA GLY A 303 6.71 -0.62 -31.58
C GLY A 303 7.05 -0.06 -32.97
N GLU A 304 7.71 1.09 -33.03
CA GLU A 304 8.26 1.61 -34.29
C GLU A 304 9.60 0.90 -34.56
N GLN A 305 9.57 -0.13 -35.41
CA GLN A 305 10.77 -0.53 -36.16
C GLN A 305 11.11 0.62 -37.11
N MET A 306 12.33 1.17 -36.99
CA MET A 306 12.87 2.13 -37.95
C MET A 306 13.07 1.45 -39.32
N PRO A 307 12.93 2.18 -40.45
CA PRO A 307 13.42 1.73 -41.75
C PRO A 307 14.95 1.57 -41.75
#